data_AF-A0A962N260-F1
#
_entry.id   AF-A0A962N260-F1
#
_cell.length_a   1.000
_cell.length_b   1.000
_cell.length_c   1.000
_cell.angle_alpha   90.00
_cell.angle_beta   90.00
_cell.angle_gamma   90.00
#
_symmetry.space_group_name_H-M   'P 1'
#
loop_
_entity.id
_entity.type
_entity.pdbx_description
1 polymer ?
#
loop_
_entity_poly.entity_id
_entity_poly.type
_entity_poly.pdbx_seq_one_letter_code
_entity_poly.pdbx_strand_id
1 'polypeptide(L)'
;MKNLLGSLALLLTCWTAPQIATARSTVAECDARAAHPDDPDRIGAGVERQDIDLPAAIAACERAAIAEPTNFRVRYQLARALFYAGQNARAVTVMREAADGGYAQAQFVFGTFIDRGREAAPTDICLTEDYWRKAAAGGRQAARVAYIRHTLHGRFKACPHTATHDELAALLGTAATAATNYYERLLVEDLTTELANARRAAAATPPGARTAEFACTKGTDVAALNGIRTRRLGETTEMTNQLIALIMSGEKTITATSPWIYDGDPDRKPVANGYSMLLDADGKAHAVLRTVEVKTVPFNAVTAADSRYEGPSVRPLAVWRKIHTAYFNKQLAPLGKSWSADMPVTLERFEVVCRSR
;
A
#
# COMPACT_ATOMS: atom_id res chain seq x y z
N MET A 1 -46.30 -62.89 -0.28
CA MET A 1 -44.88 -62.50 -0.13
C MET A 1 -44.86 -60.98 0.01
N LYS A 2 -44.59 -60.48 1.21
CA LYS A 2 -44.72 -59.05 1.59
C LYS A 2 -43.36 -58.35 1.53
N ASN A 3 -43.40 -57.11 1.06
CA ASN A 3 -42.31 -56.17 0.83
C ASN A 3 -41.42 -55.92 2.07
N LEU A 4 -40.10 -55.84 1.87
CA LEU A 4 -39.16 -55.18 2.77
C LEU A 4 -38.73 -53.84 2.16
N LEU A 5 -39.18 -52.74 2.76
CA LEU A 5 -38.60 -51.41 2.63
C LEU A 5 -37.87 -51.13 3.95
N GLY A 6 -36.54 -51.07 3.91
CA GLY A 6 -35.69 -50.72 5.05
C GLY A 6 -35.54 -49.20 5.14
N SER A 7 -36.03 -48.62 6.24
CA SER A 7 -35.88 -47.21 6.57
C SER A 7 -34.48 -46.91 7.10
N LEU A 8 -33.76 -46.00 6.43
CA LEU A 8 -32.48 -45.44 6.90
C LEU A 8 -32.79 -44.37 7.96
N ALA A 9 -32.52 -44.65 9.24
CA ALA A 9 -32.67 -43.69 10.32
C ALA A 9 -31.44 -42.76 10.38
N LEU A 10 -31.63 -41.47 10.06
CA LEU A 10 -30.68 -40.42 10.41
C LEU A 10 -30.65 -40.27 11.94
N LEU A 11 -29.51 -40.61 12.56
CA LEU A 11 -29.22 -40.29 13.95
C LEU A 11 -28.90 -38.79 14.06
N LEU A 12 -29.91 -37.96 14.37
CA LEU A 12 -29.66 -36.62 14.92
C LEU A 12 -29.20 -36.77 16.38
N THR A 13 -27.93 -36.47 16.64
CA THR A 13 -27.41 -36.37 18.01
C THR A 13 -27.99 -35.12 18.68
N CYS A 14 -29.02 -35.28 19.52
CA CYS A 14 -29.51 -34.23 20.40
C CYS A 14 -28.47 -33.90 21.48
N TRP A 15 -27.93 -32.68 21.45
CA TRP A 15 -27.12 -32.15 22.56
C TRP A 15 -28.01 -31.87 23.77
N THR A 16 -27.54 -32.24 24.97
CA THR A 16 -28.30 -32.09 26.23
C THR A 16 -28.01 -30.74 26.90
N ALA A 17 -28.99 -30.13 27.58
CA ALA A 17 -28.85 -28.83 28.26
C ALA A 17 -27.64 -28.69 29.22
N PRO A 18 -27.19 -29.73 29.96
CA PRO A 18 -26.01 -29.65 30.83
C PRO A 18 -24.70 -29.40 30.08
N GLN A 19 -24.56 -29.93 28.86
CA GLN A 19 -23.37 -29.75 28.03
C GLN A 19 -23.25 -28.30 27.53
N ILE A 20 -24.38 -27.68 27.17
CA ILE A 20 -24.43 -26.27 26.73
C ILE A 20 -24.02 -25.32 27.86
N ALA A 21 -24.48 -25.57 29.10
CA ALA A 21 -24.11 -24.75 30.25
C ALA A 21 -22.61 -24.85 30.59
N THR A 22 -22.04 -26.06 30.47
CA THR A 22 -20.61 -26.32 30.70
C THR A 22 -19.75 -25.69 29.60
N ALA A 23 -20.16 -25.76 28.33
CA ALA A 23 -19.45 -25.11 27.24
C ALA A 23 -19.38 -23.58 27.43
N ARG A 24 -20.52 -22.94 27.75
CA ARG A 24 -20.57 -21.50 28.04
C ARG A 24 -19.67 -21.09 29.21
N SER A 25 -19.56 -21.91 30.26
CA SER A 25 -18.66 -21.59 31.38
C SER A 25 -17.19 -21.69 31.00
N THR A 26 -16.79 -22.66 30.16
CA THR A 26 -15.40 -22.76 29.68
C THR A 26 -15.00 -21.58 28.78
N VAL A 27 -15.90 -21.12 27.91
CA VAL A 27 -15.67 -19.93 27.06
C VAL A 27 -15.47 -18.68 27.92
N ALA A 28 -16.32 -18.48 28.93
CA ALA A 28 -16.20 -17.35 29.85
C ALA A 28 -14.90 -17.40 30.67
N GLU A 29 -14.45 -18.59 31.09
CA GLU A 29 -13.19 -18.76 31.81
C GLU A 29 -11.97 -18.40 30.92
N CYS A 30 -11.96 -18.86 29.67
CA CYS A 30 -10.93 -18.49 28.70
C CYS A 30 -10.93 -16.97 28.44
N ASP A 31 -12.11 -16.37 28.24
CA ASP A 31 -12.25 -14.93 28.01
C ASP A 31 -11.69 -14.11 29.18
N ALA A 32 -12.05 -14.46 30.41
CA ALA A 32 -11.61 -13.78 31.62
C ALA A 32 -10.08 -13.81 31.82
N ARG A 33 -9.39 -14.80 31.24
CA ARG A 33 -7.93 -14.97 31.38
C ARG A 33 -7.14 -14.45 30.17
N ALA A 34 -7.73 -14.42 28.99
CA ALA A 34 -6.99 -14.25 27.73
C ALA A 34 -7.58 -13.22 26.76
N ALA A 35 -8.77 -12.67 27.01
CA ALA A 35 -9.35 -11.66 26.12
C ALA A 35 -8.49 -10.38 26.07
N HIS A 36 -8.38 -9.79 24.88
CA HIS A 36 -7.73 -8.49 24.73
C HIS A 36 -8.73 -7.38 25.10
N PRO A 37 -8.34 -6.32 25.85
CA PRO A 37 -9.25 -5.23 26.23
C PRO A 37 -9.89 -4.51 25.02
N ASP A 38 -9.12 -4.27 23.96
CA ASP A 38 -9.63 -3.68 22.70
C ASP A 38 -10.39 -4.63 21.77
N ASP A 39 -10.60 -5.88 22.17
CA ASP A 39 -11.41 -6.81 21.38
C ASP A 39 -12.90 -6.43 21.53
N PRO A 40 -13.61 -6.10 20.44
CA PRO A 40 -15.00 -5.66 20.51
C PRO A 40 -15.94 -6.75 21.02
N ASP A 41 -15.63 -8.03 20.81
CA ASP A 41 -16.52 -9.15 21.11
C ASP A 41 -16.28 -9.77 22.50
N ARG A 42 -15.51 -9.09 23.36
CA ARG A 42 -15.17 -9.58 24.72
C ARG A 42 -16.36 -9.69 25.64
N ILE A 43 -16.30 -10.71 26.51
CA ILE A 43 -17.31 -10.99 27.52
C ILE A 43 -17.00 -10.18 28.78
N GLY A 44 -15.73 -10.14 29.19
CA GLY A 44 -15.24 -9.39 30.35
C GLY A 44 -14.42 -8.15 30.00
N ALA A 45 -13.71 -7.61 31.00
CA ALA A 45 -12.85 -6.43 30.82
C ALA A 45 -11.65 -6.68 29.88
N GLY A 46 -11.25 -7.95 29.72
CA GLY A 46 -9.99 -8.32 29.09
C GLY A 46 -8.81 -8.21 30.06
N VAL A 47 -7.67 -8.79 29.65
CA VAL A 47 -6.43 -8.83 30.45
C VAL A 47 -5.29 -8.33 29.58
N GLU A 48 -4.58 -7.31 30.07
CA GLU A 48 -3.41 -6.75 29.40
C GLU A 48 -2.24 -7.72 29.41
N ARG A 49 -1.35 -7.62 28.42
CA ARG A 49 -0.27 -8.61 28.20
C ARG A 49 0.54 -8.92 29.47
N GLN A 50 0.89 -7.90 30.23
CA GLN A 50 1.73 -8.03 31.43
C GLN A 50 1.04 -8.73 32.60
N ASP A 51 -0.29 -8.79 32.59
CA ASP A 51 -1.11 -9.30 33.70
C ASP A 51 -1.66 -10.72 33.43
N ILE A 52 -1.34 -11.32 32.28
CA ILE A 52 -1.82 -12.66 31.91
C ILE A 52 -0.99 -13.73 32.61
N ASP A 53 -1.65 -14.57 33.42
CA ASP A 53 -1.14 -15.88 33.81
C ASP A 53 -1.16 -16.82 32.60
N LEU A 54 -0.03 -16.89 31.88
CA LEU A 54 0.08 -17.59 30.60
C LEU A 54 -0.23 -19.10 30.71
N PRO A 55 0.35 -19.88 31.64
CA PRO A 55 -0.03 -21.28 31.81
C PRO A 55 -1.52 -21.48 32.07
N ALA A 56 -2.12 -20.69 32.96
CA ALA A 56 -3.53 -20.84 33.28
C ALA A 56 -4.46 -20.41 32.13
N ALA A 57 -4.10 -19.34 31.41
CA ALA A 57 -4.83 -18.87 30.23
C ALA A 57 -4.80 -19.91 29.09
N ILE A 58 -3.63 -20.48 28.79
CA ILE A 58 -3.49 -21.52 27.76
C ILE A 58 -4.35 -22.74 28.14
N ALA A 59 -4.25 -23.22 29.38
CA ALA A 59 -5.01 -24.39 29.82
C ALA A 59 -6.53 -24.15 29.76
N ALA A 60 -7.01 -22.96 30.15
CA ALA A 60 -8.43 -22.62 30.06
C ALA A 60 -8.91 -22.55 28.60
N CYS A 61 -8.13 -21.91 27.73
CA CYS A 61 -8.50 -21.76 26.33
C CYS A 61 -8.36 -23.04 25.51
N GLU A 62 -7.45 -23.95 25.85
CA GLU A 62 -7.39 -25.29 25.25
C GLU A 62 -8.64 -26.11 25.62
N ARG A 63 -9.07 -26.08 26.89
CA ARG A 63 -10.33 -26.73 27.30
C ARG A 63 -11.53 -26.15 26.57
N ALA A 64 -11.61 -24.82 26.47
CA ALA A 64 -12.69 -24.14 25.75
C ALA A 64 -12.67 -24.46 24.25
N ALA A 65 -11.50 -24.56 23.61
CA ALA A 65 -11.38 -24.90 22.19
C ALA A 65 -11.81 -26.33 21.88
N ILE A 66 -11.59 -27.26 22.82
CA ILE A 66 -12.09 -28.64 22.72
C ILE A 66 -13.61 -28.68 22.90
N ALA A 67 -14.15 -27.91 23.86
CA ALA A 67 -15.58 -27.85 24.12
C ALA A 67 -16.37 -27.18 23.00
N GLU A 68 -15.77 -26.17 22.34
CA GLU A 68 -16.41 -25.37 21.29
C GLU A 68 -15.51 -25.28 20.02
N PRO A 69 -15.42 -26.36 19.22
CA PRO A 69 -14.51 -26.43 18.08
C PRO A 69 -14.84 -25.50 16.92
N THR A 70 -15.93 -24.74 16.94
CA THR A 70 -16.26 -23.72 15.92
C THR A 70 -16.25 -22.31 16.49
N ASN A 71 -15.86 -22.13 17.76
CA ASN A 71 -15.75 -20.82 18.37
C ASN A 71 -14.37 -20.21 18.07
N PHE A 72 -14.32 -19.42 17.01
CA PHE A 72 -13.07 -18.79 16.54
C PHE A 72 -12.56 -17.68 17.45
N ARG A 73 -13.41 -17.10 18.32
CA ARG A 73 -12.97 -16.19 19.38
C ARG A 73 -12.08 -16.90 20.39
N VAL A 74 -12.47 -18.10 20.84
CA VAL A 74 -11.65 -18.91 21.76
C VAL A 74 -10.30 -19.26 21.13
N ARG A 75 -10.29 -19.61 19.84
CA ARG A 75 -9.03 -19.84 19.10
C ARG A 75 -8.13 -18.61 19.08
N TYR A 76 -8.68 -17.43 18.81
CA TYR A 76 -7.92 -16.19 18.85
C TYR A 76 -7.29 -15.95 20.23
N GLN A 77 -8.04 -16.17 21.31
CA GLN A 77 -7.56 -16.01 22.68
C GLN A 77 -6.44 -17.01 23.02
N LEU A 78 -6.60 -18.27 22.61
CA LEU A 78 -5.56 -19.29 22.72
C LEU A 78 -4.30 -18.89 21.96
N ALA A 79 -4.45 -18.45 20.71
CA ALA A 79 -3.33 -18.01 19.87
C ALA A 79 -2.58 -16.81 20.48
N ARG A 80 -3.31 -15.85 21.05
CA ARG A 80 -2.74 -14.71 21.79
C ARG A 80 -1.91 -15.17 22.99
N ALA A 81 -2.44 -16.07 23.82
CA ALA A 81 -1.74 -16.60 24.99
C ALA A 81 -0.49 -17.42 24.59
N LEU A 82 -0.61 -18.28 23.58
CA LEU A 82 0.51 -19.05 23.03
C LEU A 82 1.63 -18.14 22.49
N PHE A 83 1.25 -17.06 21.79
CA PHE A 83 2.22 -16.09 21.26
C PHE A 83 3.01 -15.43 22.39
N TYR A 84 2.34 -15.00 23.47
CA TYR A 84 3.00 -14.39 24.62
C TYR A 84 3.85 -15.37 25.42
N ALA A 85 3.53 -16.66 25.41
CA ALA A 85 4.34 -17.73 25.97
C ALA A 85 5.54 -18.14 25.09
N GLY A 86 5.75 -17.48 23.93
CA GLY A 86 6.85 -17.79 23.01
C GLY A 86 6.64 -19.03 22.15
N GLN A 87 5.43 -19.61 22.16
CA GLN A 87 5.10 -20.81 21.37
C GLN A 87 4.70 -20.42 19.94
N ASN A 88 5.58 -19.73 19.22
CA ASN A 88 5.29 -19.02 17.96
C ASN A 88 4.65 -19.91 16.88
N ALA A 89 5.21 -21.08 16.61
CA ALA A 89 4.69 -21.98 15.57
C ALA A 89 3.25 -22.43 15.86
N ARG A 90 2.94 -22.78 17.13
CA ARG A 90 1.59 -23.11 17.57
C ARG A 90 0.67 -21.89 17.48
N ALA A 91 1.13 -20.75 17.97
CA ALA A 91 0.37 -19.52 17.97
C ALA A 91 -0.06 -19.10 16.55
N VAL A 92 0.86 -19.16 15.58
CA VAL A 92 0.58 -18.84 14.17
C VAL A 92 -0.45 -19.81 13.56
N THR A 93 -0.34 -21.11 13.88
CA THR A 93 -1.30 -22.11 13.40
C THR A 93 -2.71 -21.83 13.93
N VAL A 94 -2.85 -21.66 15.25
CA VAL A 94 -4.15 -21.39 15.89
C VAL A 94 -4.70 -20.02 15.50
N MET A 95 -3.84 -19.02 15.30
CA MET A 95 -4.24 -17.70 14.81
C MET A 95 -4.84 -17.78 13.40
N ARG A 96 -4.21 -18.56 12.52
CA ARG A 96 -4.72 -18.80 11.16
C ARG A 96 -6.11 -19.45 11.21
N GLU A 97 -6.30 -20.48 12.02
CA GLU A 97 -7.61 -21.13 12.17
C GLU A 97 -8.69 -20.13 12.61
N ALA A 98 -8.37 -19.23 13.55
CA ALA A 98 -9.30 -18.18 13.99
C ALA A 98 -9.61 -17.18 12.86
N ALA A 99 -8.60 -16.78 12.08
CA ALA A 99 -8.75 -15.84 10.98
C ALA A 99 -9.55 -16.44 9.80
N ASP A 100 -9.25 -17.68 9.43
CA ASP A 100 -9.95 -18.45 8.39
C ASP A 100 -11.40 -18.72 8.78
N GLY A 101 -11.65 -18.90 10.08
CA GLY A 101 -12.99 -19.00 10.66
C GLY A 101 -13.80 -17.71 10.67
N GLY A 102 -13.26 -16.59 10.20
CA GLY A 102 -14.00 -15.34 10.05
C GLY A 102 -13.94 -14.41 11.25
N TYR A 103 -13.13 -14.69 12.26
CA TYR A 103 -13.07 -13.84 13.45
C TYR A 103 -12.30 -12.54 13.17
N ALA A 104 -13.00 -11.40 13.11
CA ALA A 104 -12.46 -10.13 12.60
C ALA A 104 -11.18 -9.67 13.33
N GLN A 105 -11.12 -9.84 14.64
CA GLN A 105 -9.93 -9.52 15.42
C GLN A 105 -8.74 -10.44 15.07
N ALA A 106 -8.97 -11.74 14.84
CA ALA A 106 -7.92 -12.66 14.39
C ALA A 106 -7.48 -12.34 12.96
N GLN A 107 -8.40 -12.02 12.05
CA GLN A 107 -8.06 -11.61 10.69
C GLN A 107 -7.13 -10.39 10.69
N PHE A 108 -7.43 -9.37 11.50
CA PHE A 108 -6.57 -8.20 11.64
C PHE A 108 -5.17 -8.55 12.18
N VAL A 109 -5.12 -9.33 13.26
CA VAL A 109 -3.85 -9.70 13.92
C VAL A 109 -3.01 -10.63 13.03
N PHE A 110 -3.64 -11.58 12.34
CA PHE A 110 -2.95 -12.51 11.44
C PHE A 110 -2.40 -11.78 10.20
N GLY A 111 -3.15 -10.84 9.61
CA GLY A 111 -2.62 -9.95 8.58
C GLY A 111 -1.41 -9.14 9.06
N THR A 112 -1.39 -8.73 10.35
CA THR A 112 -0.23 -8.07 10.96
C THR A 112 0.98 -9.01 11.12
N PHE A 113 0.75 -10.31 11.34
CA PHE A 113 1.85 -11.29 11.39
C PHE A 113 2.52 -11.43 10.02
N ILE A 114 1.73 -11.52 8.96
CA ILE A 114 2.19 -11.62 7.57
C ILE A 114 2.91 -10.33 7.16
N ASP A 115 2.28 -9.17 7.37
CA ASP A 115 2.84 -7.85 6.98
C ASP A 115 4.19 -7.55 7.65
N ARG A 116 4.38 -8.01 8.90
CA ARG A 116 5.62 -7.84 9.66
C ARG A 116 6.63 -8.98 9.47
N GLY A 117 6.37 -9.94 8.60
CA GLY A 117 7.27 -11.07 8.32
C GLY A 117 7.56 -11.90 9.59
N ARG A 118 6.55 -12.18 10.41
CA ARG A 118 6.71 -13.01 11.61
C ARG A 118 7.15 -14.42 11.23
N GLU A 119 8.00 -15.01 12.08
CA GLU A 119 8.40 -16.41 11.95
C GLU A 119 7.17 -17.34 11.90
N ALA A 120 7.22 -18.34 11.03
CA ALA A 120 6.14 -19.29 10.69
C ALA A 120 4.90 -18.70 9.99
N ALA A 121 4.75 -17.37 9.89
CA ALA A 121 3.67 -16.76 9.11
C ALA A 121 3.98 -16.82 7.59
N PRO A 122 2.96 -16.88 6.72
CA PRO A 122 3.14 -16.66 5.29
C PRO A 122 3.76 -15.30 4.99
N THR A 123 4.34 -15.15 3.79
CA THR A 123 4.93 -13.88 3.32
C THR A 123 4.14 -13.22 2.20
N ASP A 124 3.03 -13.82 1.76
CA ASP A 124 2.19 -13.26 0.69
C ASP A 124 1.38 -12.07 1.21
N ILE A 125 1.72 -10.87 0.72
CA ILE A 125 1.07 -9.62 1.11
C ILE A 125 -0.40 -9.55 0.68
N CYS A 126 -0.81 -10.32 -0.32
CA CYS A 126 -2.20 -10.35 -0.76
C CYS A 126 -3.10 -11.15 0.19
N LEU A 127 -2.52 -12.01 1.05
CA LEU A 127 -3.24 -12.56 2.19
C LEU A 127 -3.52 -11.49 3.25
N THR A 128 -2.55 -10.60 3.52
CA THR A 128 -2.79 -9.45 4.42
C THR A 128 -3.92 -8.57 3.90
N GLU A 129 -3.90 -8.25 2.60
CA GLU A 129 -4.96 -7.48 1.93
C GLU A 129 -6.34 -8.09 2.20
N ASP A 130 -6.50 -9.37 1.91
CA ASP A 130 -7.76 -10.08 2.06
C ASP A 130 -8.24 -10.14 3.52
N TYR A 131 -7.37 -10.50 4.46
CA TYR A 131 -7.73 -10.55 5.88
C TYR A 131 -8.06 -9.17 6.46
N TRP A 132 -7.29 -8.14 6.13
CA TRP A 132 -7.57 -6.79 6.64
C TRP A 132 -8.84 -6.20 6.05
N ARG A 133 -9.14 -6.45 4.77
CA ARG A 133 -10.41 -6.08 4.14
C ARG A 133 -11.59 -6.77 4.83
N LYS A 134 -11.51 -8.09 5.07
CA LYS A 134 -12.53 -8.86 5.81
C LYS A 134 -12.70 -8.37 7.26
N ALA A 135 -11.61 -8.12 7.97
CA ALA A 135 -11.65 -7.58 9.33
C ALA A 135 -12.29 -6.18 9.39
N ALA A 136 -11.97 -5.32 8.43
CA ALA A 136 -12.53 -3.98 8.32
C ALA A 136 -14.04 -4.00 8.07
N ALA A 137 -14.50 -4.90 7.19
CA ALA A 137 -15.92 -5.18 6.97
C ALA A 137 -16.59 -5.79 8.20
N GLY A 138 -15.88 -6.69 8.91
CA GLY A 138 -16.31 -7.35 10.14
C GLY A 138 -16.30 -6.47 11.39
N GLY A 139 -16.26 -5.14 11.24
CA GLY A 139 -16.41 -4.22 12.36
C GLY A 139 -15.12 -3.75 13.03
N ARG A 140 -13.95 -4.28 12.64
CA ARG A 140 -12.70 -3.94 13.34
C ARG A 140 -12.16 -2.58 12.92
N GLN A 141 -12.27 -1.59 13.82
CA GLN A 141 -11.83 -0.22 13.58
C GLN A 141 -10.35 -0.10 13.21
N ALA A 142 -9.46 -0.80 13.94
CA ALA A 142 -8.04 -0.81 13.64
C ALA A 142 -7.75 -1.36 12.23
N ALA A 143 -8.53 -2.34 11.77
CA ALA A 143 -8.41 -2.89 10.42
C ALA A 143 -8.89 -1.89 9.36
N ARG A 144 -9.99 -1.16 9.58
CA ARG A 144 -10.46 -0.12 8.65
C ARG A 144 -9.37 0.91 8.38
N VAL A 145 -8.82 1.48 9.46
CA VAL A 145 -7.76 2.49 9.38
C VAL A 145 -6.50 1.92 8.73
N ALA A 146 -6.03 0.76 9.18
CA ALA A 146 -4.82 0.15 8.65
C ALA A 146 -4.97 -0.20 7.16
N TYR A 147 -6.07 -0.82 6.78
CA TYR A 147 -6.35 -1.22 5.41
C TYR A 147 -6.39 -0.02 4.46
N ILE A 148 -7.15 1.02 4.79
CA ILE A 148 -7.28 2.24 3.96
C ILE A 148 -5.90 2.88 3.75
N ARG A 149 -5.15 3.09 4.83
CA ARG A 149 -3.81 3.71 4.77
C ARG A 149 -2.85 2.92 3.88
N HIS A 150 -2.80 1.60 4.02
CA HIS A 150 -1.89 0.76 3.23
C HIS A 150 -2.30 0.70 1.76
N THR A 151 -3.59 0.66 1.47
CA THR A 151 -4.12 0.71 0.10
C THR A 151 -3.76 2.03 -0.58
N LEU A 152 -3.97 3.18 0.09
CA LEU A 152 -3.63 4.50 -0.43
C LEU A 152 -2.12 4.66 -0.69
N HIS A 153 -1.28 4.03 0.12
CA HIS A 153 0.18 4.02 -0.07
C HIS A 153 0.68 2.95 -1.06
N GLY A 154 -0.23 2.26 -1.75
CA GLY A 154 0.11 1.30 -2.80
C GLY A 154 0.68 -0.03 -2.31
N ARG A 155 0.59 -0.34 -1.00
CA ARG A 155 1.08 -1.59 -0.40
C ARG A 155 0.51 -2.83 -1.10
N PHE A 156 -0.75 -2.73 -1.53
CA PHE A 156 -1.49 -3.83 -2.14
C PHE A 156 -1.68 -3.67 -3.66
N LYS A 157 -0.97 -2.75 -4.33
CA LYS A 157 -1.18 -2.43 -5.75
C LYS A 157 -1.08 -3.64 -6.70
N ALA A 158 -0.30 -4.65 -6.34
CA ALA A 158 -0.12 -5.87 -7.13
C ALA A 158 -1.17 -6.96 -6.83
N CYS A 159 -2.06 -6.76 -5.86
CA CYS A 159 -3.05 -7.74 -5.45
C CYS A 159 -4.30 -7.68 -6.34
N PRO A 160 -4.92 -8.83 -6.65
CA PRO A 160 -5.98 -8.92 -7.66
C PRO A 160 -7.32 -8.29 -7.23
N HIS A 161 -7.56 -8.15 -5.93
CA HIS A 161 -8.88 -7.82 -5.38
C HIS A 161 -8.87 -6.67 -4.36
N THR A 162 -7.98 -5.69 -4.55
CA THR A 162 -7.96 -4.49 -3.69
C THR A 162 -9.27 -3.71 -3.77
N ALA A 163 -9.70 -3.16 -2.64
CA ALA A 163 -10.90 -2.34 -2.57
C ALA A 163 -10.83 -1.15 -3.54
N THR A 164 -11.95 -0.93 -4.21
CA THR A 164 -12.23 0.24 -5.02
C THR A 164 -12.26 1.50 -4.16
N HIS A 165 -12.13 2.65 -4.82
CA HIS A 165 -12.19 3.94 -4.15
C HIS A 165 -13.50 4.15 -3.36
N ASP A 166 -14.65 3.72 -3.89
CA ASP A 166 -15.94 3.87 -3.21
C ASP A 166 -16.07 2.91 -2.00
N GLU A 167 -15.50 1.71 -2.07
CA GLU A 167 -15.41 0.80 -0.92
C GLU A 167 -14.52 1.38 0.19
N LEU A 168 -13.38 1.99 -0.17
CA LEU A 168 -12.52 2.69 0.79
C LEU A 168 -13.26 3.87 1.44
N ALA A 169 -14.03 4.64 0.67
CA ALA A 169 -14.83 5.75 1.18
C ALA A 169 -15.90 5.28 2.17
N ALA A 170 -16.59 4.16 1.89
CA ALA A 170 -17.58 3.57 2.78
C ALA A 170 -16.97 3.08 4.11
N LEU A 171 -15.81 2.41 4.03
CA LEU A 171 -15.07 1.99 5.22
C LEU A 171 -14.61 3.19 6.06
N LEU A 172 -14.16 4.26 5.40
CA LEU A 172 -13.71 5.49 6.06
C LEU A 172 -14.86 6.23 6.74
N GLY A 173 -16.03 6.33 6.10
CA GLY A 173 -17.23 6.90 6.71
C GLY A 173 -17.66 6.13 7.96
N THR A 174 -17.57 4.80 7.92
CA THR A 174 -17.83 3.97 9.10
C THR A 174 -16.78 4.19 10.19
N ALA A 175 -15.51 4.34 9.82
CA ALA A 175 -14.44 4.64 10.75
C ALA A 175 -14.62 6.02 11.42
N ALA A 176 -15.10 7.02 10.69
CA ALA A 176 -15.41 8.35 11.23
C ALA A 176 -16.47 8.28 12.34
N THR A 177 -17.55 7.55 12.10
CA THR A 177 -18.63 7.37 13.09
C THR A 177 -18.17 6.60 14.33
N ALA A 178 -17.23 5.67 14.17
CA ALA A 178 -16.72 4.84 15.26
C ALA A 178 -15.53 5.46 16.03
N ALA A 179 -14.99 6.59 15.57
CA ALA A 179 -13.85 7.24 16.22
C ALA A 179 -14.25 7.85 17.57
N THR A 180 -13.61 7.37 18.64
CA THR A 180 -13.99 7.75 20.02
C THR A 180 -13.06 8.81 20.61
N ASN A 181 -11.81 8.86 20.16
CA ASN A 181 -10.80 9.78 20.69
C ASN A 181 -10.28 10.76 19.64
N TYR A 182 -9.58 11.79 20.13
CA TYR A 182 -9.06 12.88 19.29
C TYR A 182 -8.11 12.37 18.18
N TYR A 183 -7.22 11.44 18.50
CA TYR A 183 -6.22 10.93 17.54
C TYR A 183 -6.85 10.06 16.45
N GLU A 184 -7.87 9.27 16.79
CA GLU A 184 -8.63 8.53 15.80
C GLU A 184 -9.34 9.46 14.82
N ARG A 185 -9.97 10.54 15.32
CA ARG A 185 -10.62 11.53 14.45
C ARG A 185 -9.62 12.22 13.52
N LEU A 186 -8.50 12.68 14.05
CA LEU A 186 -7.44 13.31 13.26
C LEU A 186 -6.95 12.38 12.14
N LEU A 187 -6.69 11.12 12.46
CA LEU A 187 -6.22 10.14 11.47
C LEU A 187 -7.29 9.85 10.39
N VAL A 188 -8.56 9.81 10.76
CA VAL A 188 -9.65 9.65 9.79
C VAL A 188 -9.79 10.89 8.89
N GLU A 189 -9.61 12.10 9.43
CA GLU A 189 -9.63 13.36 8.67
C GLU A 189 -8.47 13.40 7.64
N ASP A 190 -7.26 13.01 8.05
CA ASP A 190 -6.09 12.91 7.18
C ASP A 190 -6.34 11.92 6.03
N LEU A 191 -6.80 10.72 6.36
CA LEU A 191 -7.14 9.69 5.36
C LEU A 191 -8.26 10.12 4.43
N THR A 192 -9.21 10.95 4.91
CA THR A 192 -10.29 11.50 4.07
C THR A 192 -9.72 12.44 3.02
N THR A 193 -8.77 13.28 3.43
CA THR A 193 -8.07 14.20 2.54
C THR A 193 -7.23 13.44 1.51
N GLU A 194 -6.46 12.44 1.95
CA GLU A 194 -5.65 11.58 1.08
C GLU A 194 -6.51 10.83 0.06
N LEU A 195 -7.62 10.23 0.49
CA LEU A 195 -8.53 9.50 -0.40
C LEU A 195 -9.13 10.45 -1.46
N ALA A 196 -9.55 11.65 -1.07
CA ALA A 196 -10.04 12.66 -2.00
C ALA A 196 -8.96 13.12 -3.00
N ASN A 197 -7.71 13.29 -2.54
CA ASN A 197 -6.56 13.58 -3.40
C ASN A 197 -6.31 12.46 -4.41
N ALA A 198 -6.35 11.20 -3.96
CA ALA A 198 -6.18 10.04 -4.83
C ALA A 198 -7.28 9.97 -5.91
N ARG A 199 -8.55 10.28 -5.56
CA ARG A 199 -9.64 10.36 -6.56
C ARG A 199 -9.37 11.44 -7.59
N ARG A 200 -8.93 12.63 -7.16
CA ARG A 200 -8.57 13.73 -8.06
C ARG A 200 -7.42 13.35 -8.98
N ALA A 201 -6.39 12.69 -8.46
CA ALA A 201 -5.25 12.23 -9.25
C ALA A 201 -5.62 11.13 -10.26
N ALA A 202 -6.55 10.24 -9.92
CA ALA A 202 -7.04 9.18 -10.83
C ALA A 202 -8.08 9.68 -11.85
N ALA A 203 -8.93 10.64 -11.46
CA ALA A 203 -9.91 11.28 -12.34
C ALA A 203 -9.30 12.39 -13.20
N ALA A 204 -8.11 12.87 -12.83
CA ALA A 204 -7.28 13.60 -13.76
C ALA A 204 -6.96 12.64 -14.91
N THR A 205 -7.68 12.78 -16.03
CA THR A 205 -7.16 12.36 -17.32
C THR A 205 -5.71 12.84 -17.34
N PRO A 206 -4.68 11.98 -17.41
CA PRO A 206 -3.33 12.47 -17.65
C PRO A 206 -3.51 13.30 -18.91
N PRO A 207 -3.30 14.63 -18.87
CA PRO A 207 -3.89 15.45 -19.90
C PRO A 207 -3.38 14.88 -21.22
N GLY A 208 -4.28 14.34 -22.04
CA GLY A 208 -3.98 14.29 -23.46
C GLY A 208 -3.94 15.75 -23.79
N ALA A 209 -2.82 16.26 -24.29
CA ALA A 209 -2.72 17.67 -24.64
C ALA A 209 -3.86 17.96 -25.61
N ARG A 210 -4.96 18.57 -25.13
CA ARG A 210 -5.96 19.11 -26.03
C ARG A 210 -5.21 20.22 -26.73
N THR A 211 -4.93 20.03 -28.03
CA THR A 211 -4.09 20.94 -28.81
C THR A 211 -4.56 22.40 -28.73
N ALA A 212 -5.84 22.64 -28.41
CA ALA A 212 -6.43 23.95 -28.15
C ALA A 212 -5.88 24.69 -26.90
N GLU A 213 -5.34 23.99 -25.90
CA GLU A 213 -4.82 24.56 -24.65
C GLU A 213 -3.37 25.07 -24.78
N PHE A 214 -2.72 24.77 -25.91
CA PHE A 214 -1.31 25.08 -26.13
C PHE A 214 -1.10 26.06 -27.29
N ALA A 215 -0.08 26.89 -27.16
CA ALA A 215 0.51 27.66 -28.24
C ALA A 215 1.81 26.95 -28.67
N CYS A 216 1.77 26.31 -29.83
CA CYS A 216 2.88 25.51 -30.36
C CYS A 216 3.70 26.26 -31.42
N THR A 217 4.98 25.95 -31.49
CA THR A 217 5.92 26.42 -32.52
C THR A 217 5.57 25.81 -33.88
N LYS A 218 5.83 26.57 -34.96
CA LYS A 218 5.58 26.12 -36.34
C LYS A 218 6.37 24.85 -36.65
N GLY A 219 5.69 23.83 -37.17
CA GLY A 219 6.29 22.52 -37.48
C GLY A 219 6.20 21.49 -36.36
N THR A 220 5.57 21.82 -35.22
CA THR A 220 5.21 20.81 -34.21
C THR A 220 4.15 19.87 -34.78
N ASP A 221 4.38 18.56 -34.69
CA ASP A 221 3.37 17.55 -35.04
C ASP A 221 2.29 17.51 -33.96
N VAL A 222 1.25 18.32 -34.17
CA VAL A 222 0.09 18.41 -33.26
C VAL A 222 -0.73 17.12 -33.21
N ALA A 223 -0.66 16.26 -34.23
CA ALA A 223 -1.35 14.98 -34.23
C ALA A 223 -0.63 13.98 -33.29
N ALA A 224 0.70 14.02 -33.25
CA ALA A 224 1.52 13.26 -32.31
C ALA A 224 1.33 13.68 -30.85
N LEU A 225 0.62 14.79 -30.56
CA LEU A 225 0.30 15.23 -29.20
C LEU A 225 -0.86 14.46 -28.55
N ASN A 226 -1.63 13.70 -29.34
CA ASN A 226 -2.70 12.86 -28.82
C ASN A 226 -2.10 11.65 -28.10
N GLY A 227 -2.34 11.53 -26.79
CA GLY A 227 -1.82 10.42 -25.99
C GLY A 227 -0.31 10.48 -25.72
N ILE A 228 0.30 11.68 -25.74
CA ILE A 228 1.71 11.84 -25.37
C ILE A 228 2.02 11.43 -23.94
N ARG A 229 3.25 10.96 -23.72
CA ARG A 229 3.75 10.66 -22.38
C ARG A 229 3.71 11.91 -21.50
N THR A 230 3.33 11.75 -20.25
CA THR A 230 3.37 12.84 -19.26
C THR A 230 4.68 12.79 -18.49
N ARG A 231 5.09 13.94 -17.95
CA ARG A 231 6.35 14.06 -17.23
C ARG A 231 6.25 15.10 -16.11
N ARG A 232 6.57 14.66 -14.90
CA ARG A 232 6.91 15.55 -13.77
C ARG A 232 8.41 15.48 -13.52
N LEU A 233 9.02 16.63 -13.25
CA LEU A 233 10.42 16.74 -12.85
C LEU A 233 10.49 17.35 -11.45
N GLY A 234 11.34 16.79 -10.59
CA GLY A 234 11.46 17.20 -9.19
C GLY A 234 10.78 16.22 -8.22
N GLU A 235 11.22 16.24 -6.97
CA GLU A 235 10.75 15.31 -5.93
C GLU A 235 9.75 15.95 -4.95
N THR A 236 9.69 17.29 -4.93
CA THR A 236 8.76 18.07 -4.11
C THR A 236 8.03 19.08 -4.98
N THR A 237 6.90 19.62 -4.51
CA THR A 237 6.15 20.67 -5.22
C THR A 237 7.01 21.90 -5.50
N GLU A 238 7.76 22.35 -4.49
CA GLU A 238 8.67 23.49 -4.61
C GLU A 238 9.74 23.25 -5.68
N MET A 239 10.41 22.08 -5.64
CA MET A 239 11.42 21.72 -6.64
C MET A 239 10.80 21.62 -8.04
N THR A 240 9.59 21.07 -8.15
CA THR A 240 8.88 20.94 -9.42
C THR A 240 8.63 22.31 -10.04
N ASN A 241 8.13 23.27 -9.25
CA ASN A 241 7.87 24.64 -9.71
C ASN A 241 9.15 25.34 -10.16
N GLN A 242 10.24 25.21 -9.40
CA GLN A 242 11.54 25.78 -9.76
C GLN A 242 12.09 25.19 -11.07
N LEU A 243 11.97 23.87 -11.26
CA LEU A 243 12.42 23.22 -12.49
C LEU A 243 11.57 23.60 -13.70
N ILE A 244 10.25 23.73 -13.53
CA ILE A 244 9.37 24.23 -14.59
C ILE A 244 9.79 25.64 -15.00
N ALA A 245 10.04 26.54 -14.06
CA ALA A 245 10.48 27.90 -14.36
C ALA A 245 11.79 27.92 -15.20
N LEU A 246 12.77 27.07 -14.83
CA LEU A 246 14.04 26.94 -15.56
C LEU A 246 13.87 26.34 -16.97
N ILE A 247 12.93 25.42 -17.15
CA ILE A 247 12.63 24.83 -18.46
C ILE A 247 11.92 25.85 -19.33
N MET A 248 10.95 26.58 -18.78
CA MET A 248 10.17 27.58 -19.50
C MET A 248 11.01 28.78 -19.94
N SER A 249 12.02 29.16 -19.16
CA SER A 249 13.00 30.19 -19.54
C SER A 249 14.04 29.70 -20.55
N GLY A 250 14.15 28.39 -20.77
CA GLY A 250 15.18 27.78 -21.62
C GLY A 250 16.54 27.59 -20.94
N GLU A 251 16.67 27.93 -19.65
CA GLU A 251 17.90 27.74 -18.88
C GLU A 251 18.21 26.26 -18.61
N LYS A 252 17.18 25.40 -18.55
CA LYS A 252 17.29 23.95 -18.43
C LYS A 252 16.70 23.26 -19.66
N THR A 253 17.55 22.57 -20.41
CA THR A 253 17.20 21.86 -21.67
C THR A 253 17.68 20.41 -21.67
N ILE A 254 18.05 19.87 -20.52
CA ILE A 254 18.45 18.47 -20.34
C ILE A 254 17.89 17.90 -19.04
N THR A 255 17.85 16.58 -18.96
CA THR A 255 17.52 15.80 -17.76
C THR A 255 18.24 14.46 -17.82
N ALA A 256 18.34 13.79 -16.67
CA ALA A 256 19.05 12.52 -16.52
C ALA A 256 18.15 11.48 -15.85
N THR A 257 18.22 10.25 -16.36
CA THR A 257 17.60 9.06 -15.78
C THR A 257 18.55 7.87 -15.96
N SER A 258 18.11 6.64 -15.69
CA SER A 258 18.91 5.42 -15.86
C SER A 258 18.07 4.28 -16.45
N PRO A 259 18.62 3.44 -17.33
CA PRO A 259 17.99 2.18 -17.73
C PRO A 259 17.52 1.35 -16.55
N TRP A 260 18.28 1.32 -15.46
CA TRP A 260 17.87 0.60 -14.26
C TRP A 260 16.55 1.07 -13.66
N ILE A 261 16.14 2.32 -13.92
CA ILE A 261 14.89 2.91 -13.45
C ILE A 261 13.75 2.64 -14.44
N TYR A 262 13.95 2.88 -15.73
CA TYR A 262 12.86 2.78 -16.73
C TYR A 262 12.72 1.39 -17.37
N ASP A 263 13.65 0.46 -17.21
CA ASP A 263 13.44 -0.90 -17.71
C ASP A 263 12.30 -1.62 -16.97
N GLY A 264 12.00 -1.20 -15.73
CA GLY A 264 10.79 -1.61 -15.00
C GLY A 264 9.53 -0.83 -15.35
N ASP A 265 9.64 0.23 -16.17
CA ASP A 265 8.54 1.09 -16.60
C ASP A 265 8.87 1.72 -17.98
N PRO A 266 8.66 0.98 -19.08
CA PRO A 266 9.07 1.40 -20.42
C PRO A 266 8.48 2.74 -20.87
N ASP A 267 7.34 3.16 -20.31
CA ASP A 267 6.70 4.45 -20.60
C ASP A 267 7.56 5.65 -20.13
N ARG A 268 8.50 5.40 -19.21
CA ARG A 268 9.47 6.41 -18.71
C ARG A 268 10.74 6.48 -19.56
N LYS A 269 10.92 5.62 -20.55
CA LYS A 269 12.11 5.59 -21.38
C LYS A 269 12.16 6.83 -22.29
N PRO A 270 13.27 7.60 -22.31
CA PRO A 270 13.44 8.68 -23.27
C PRO A 270 13.42 8.16 -24.72
N VAL A 271 12.61 8.80 -25.56
CA VAL A 271 12.49 8.47 -26.99
C VAL A 271 12.95 9.67 -27.81
N ALA A 272 13.98 9.49 -28.64
CA ALA A 272 14.44 10.52 -29.56
C ALA A 272 13.30 10.96 -30.50
N ASN A 273 13.16 12.27 -30.72
CA ASN A 273 12.02 12.90 -31.41
C ASN A 273 10.65 12.72 -30.74
N GLY A 274 10.57 12.02 -29.60
CA GLY A 274 9.32 11.86 -28.86
C GLY A 274 8.90 13.13 -28.14
N TYR A 275 7.60 13.29 -27.96
CA TYR A 275 7.00 14.39 -27.22
C TYR A 275 6.67 13.98 -25.79
N SER A 276 6.71 14.92 -24.86
CA SER A 276 6.24 14.74 -23.49
C SER A 276 5.57 15.99 -22.95
N MET A 277 4.51 15.81 -22.16
CA MET A 277 3.85 16.92 -21.48
C MET A 277 4.45 17.16 -20.10
N LEU A 278 4.92 18.38 -19.87
CA LEU A 278 5.46 18.82 -18.58
C LEU A 278 4.32 19.21 -17.63
N LEU A 279 4.20 18.48 -16.52
CA LEU A 279 3.19 18.67 -15.48
C LEU A 279 3.80 19.16 -14.17
N ASP A 280 3.01 19.90 -13.39
CA ASP A 280 3.36 20.34 -12.03
C ASP A 280 2.86 19.38 -10.92
N ALA A 281 2.97 19.88 -9.67
CA ALA A 281 2.43 19.41 -8.39
C ALA A 281 1.03 18.77 -8.41
N ASP A 282 0.16 19.42 -9.18
CA ASP A 282 -1.29 19.22 -9.15
C ASP A 282 -1.79 18.58 -10.44
N GLY A 283 -0.88 18.24 -11.35
CA GLY A 283 -1.17 17.64 -12.65
C GLY A 283 -1.53 18.65 -13.73
N LYS A 284 -1.37 19.96 -13.46
CA LYS A 284 -1.58 21.00 -14.46
C LYS A 284 -0.40 21.01 -15.43
N ALA A 285 -0.72 21.11 -16.72
CA ALA A 285 0.26 21.13 -17.78
C ALA A 285 0.79 22.55 -18.06
N HIS A 286 2.09 22.66 -18.26
CA HIS A 286 2.79 23.93 -18.52
C HIS A 286 3.42 23.99 -19.92
N ALA A 287 3.89 22.86 -20.43
CA ALA A 287 4.61 22.81 -21.70
C ALA A 287 4.52 21.44 -22.37
N VAL A 288 4.77 21.42 -23.66
CA VAL A 288 5.15 20.20 -24.39
C VAL A 288 6.64 20.29 -24.71
N LEU A 289 7.38 19.26 -24.34
CA LEU A 289 8.79 19.09 -24.62
C LEU A 289 8.98 18.09 -25.77
N ARG A 290 9.87 18.40 -26.70
CA ARG A 290 10.34 17.43 -27.71
C ARG A 290 11.75 17.01 -27.38
N THR A 291 11.98 15.71 -27.30
CA THR A 291 13.33 15.15 -27.12
C THR A 291 14.12 15.32 -28.41
N VAL A 292 15.25 16.04 -28.34
CA VAL A 292 16.11 16.30 -29.49
C VAL A 292 17.35 15.39 -29.51
N GLU A 293 17.74 14.85 -28.36
CA GLU A 293 18.89 13.95 -28.25
C GLU A 293 18.70 13.00 -27.05
N VAL A 294 19.09 11.73 -27.24
CA VAL A 294 19.18 10.74 -26.16
C VAL A 294 20.57 10.14 -26.21
N LYS A 295 21.29 10.20 -25.08
CA LYS A 295 22.66 9.70 -24.95
C LYS A 295 22.77 8.89 -23.66
N THR A 296 23.18 7.63 -23.76
CA THR A 296 23.43 6.78 -22.58
C THR A 296 24.93 6.56 -22.41
N VAL A 297 25.45 6.88 -21.23
CA VAL A 297 26.88 6.73 -20.87
C VAL A 297 26.99 6.28 -19.41
N PRO A 298 28.14 5.71 -18.98
CA PRO A 298 28.42 5.53 -17.56
C PRO A 298 28.35 6.86 -16.78
N PHE A 299 27.92 6.84 -15.53
CA PHE A 299 27.77 8.04 -14.69
C PHE A 299 29.07 8.87 -14.61
N ASN A 300 30.22 8.22 -14.46
CA ASN A 300 31.51 8.90 -14.40
C ASN A 300 31.95 9.51 -15.74
N ALA A 301 31.41 9.04 -16.86
CA ALA A 301 31.69 9.51 -18.21
C ALA A 301 30.82 10.72 -18.62
N VAL A 302 29.88 11.16 -17.77
CA VAL A 302 29.18 12.43 -17.95
C VAL A 302 30.17 13.58 -17.84
N THR A 303 30.15 14.47 -18.83
CA THR A 303 31.10 15.56 -18.98
C THR A 303 30.47 16.92 -18.65
N ALA A 304 31.31 17.95 -18.49
CA ALA A 304 30.82 19.33 -18.35
C ALA A 304 30.07 19.82 -19.61
N ALA A 305 30.38 19.25 -20.78
CA ALA A 305 29.65 19.52 -22.01
C ALA A 305 28.23 18.98 -21.99
N ASP A 306 27.97 17.93 -21.21
CA ASP A 306 26.63 17.37 -21.00
C ASP A 306 25.86 18.20 -19.95
N SER A 307 26.48 18.48 -18.80
CA SER A 307 25.82 19.20 -17.70
C SER A 307 25.57 20.69 -17.98
N ARG A 308 26.20 21.30 -18.99
CA ARG A 308 25.97 22.73 -19.33
C ARG A 308 24.51 23.08 -19.65
N TYR A 309 23.71 22.10 -20.02
CA TYR A 309 22.30 22.25 -20.36
C TYR A 309 21.35 22.13 -19.15
N GLU A 310 21.91 21.84 -17.98
CA GLU A 310 21.18 21.86 -16.71
C GLU A 310 20.86 23.28 -16.27
N GLY A 311 20.02 23.40 -15.23
CA GLY A 311 19.78 24.67 -14.56
C GLY A 311 21.10 25.28 -14.03
N PRO A 312 21.22 26.62 -13.97
CA PRO A 312 22.49 27.31 -13.70
C PRO A 312 23.25 26.81 -12.46
N SER A 313 22.54 26.51 -11.37
CA SER A 313 23.12 26.00 -10.12
C SER A 313 23.70 24.58 -10.23
N VAL A 314 23.29 23.80 -11.24
CA VAL A 314 23.67 22.39 -11.42
C VAL A 314 24.68 22.20 -12.55
N ARG A 315 24.88 23.21 -13.43
CA ARG A 315 25.82 23.14 -14.57
C ARG A 315 27.24 22.71 -14.22
N PRO A 316 27.88 23.19 -13.14
CA PRO A 316 29.21 22.74 -12.78
C PRO A 316 29.23 21.22 -12.54
N LEU A 317 30.07 20.48 -13.27
CA LEU A 317 30.05 19.01 -13.26
C LEU A 317 30.19 18.40 -11.85
N ALA A 318 30.98 19.02 -10.97
CA ALA A 318 31.11 18.58 -9.59
C ALA A 318 29.78 18.68 -8.81
N VAL A 319 29.00 19.74 -9.05
CA VAL A 319 27.68 19.94 -8.46
C VAL A 319 26.67 18.96 -9.06
N TRP A 320 26.69 18.79 -10.39
CA TRP A 320 25.89 17.79 -11.09
C TRP A 320 26.08 16.40 -10.48
N ARG A 321 27.34 15.97 -10.32
CA ARG A 321 27.69 14.67 -9.73
C ARG A 321 27.15 14.53 -8.32
N LYS A 322 27.38 15.52 -7.44
CA LYS A 322 26.89 15.49 -6.06
C LYS A 322 25.37 15.33 -5.98
N ILE A 323 24.62 16.15 -6.72
CA ILE A 323 23.16 16.12 -6.72
C ILE A 323 22.64 14.79 -7.28
N HIS A 324 23.17 14.35 -8.41
CA HIS A 324 22.67 13.15 -9.08
C HIS A 324 23.08 11.86 -8.35
N THR A 325 24.21 11.82 -7.64
CA THR A 325 24.55 10.69 -6.76
C THR A 325 23.49 10.52 -5.65
N ALA A 326 23.07 11.62 -5.00
CA ALA A 326 22.02 11.56 -3.98
C ALA A 326 20.67 11.12 -4.56
N TYR A 327 20.29 11.71 -5.71
CA TYR A 327 19.08 11.36 -6.43
C TYR A 327 19.04 9.87 -6.82
N PHE A 328 20.09 9.35 -7.48
CA PHE A 328 20.11 7.96 -7.93
C PHE A 328 20.13 6.97 -6.77
N ASN A 329 20.84 7.24 -5.68
CA ASN A 329 20.78 6.38 -4.49
C ASN A 329 19.34 6.26 -3.96
N LYS A 330 18.59 7.36 -3.92
CA LYS A 330 17.19 7.35 -3.47
C LYS A 330 16.28 6.61 -4.45
N GLN A 331 16.41 6.85 -5.76
CA GLN A 331 15.56 6.23 -6.77
C GLN A 331 15.83 4.73 -6.95
N LEU A 332 17.07 4.28 -6.72
CA LEU A 332 17.49 2.89 -6.88
C LEU A 332 17.23 2.03 -5.64
N ALA A 333 17.08 2.63 -4.45
CA ALA A 333 16.87 1.89 -3.20
C ALA A 333 15.66 0.93 -3.24
N PRO A 334 14.48 1.29 -3.78
CA PRO A 334 13.35 0.37 -3.92
C PRO A 334 13.63 -0.84 -4.84
N LEU A 335 14.64 -0.72 -5.72
CA LEU A 335 15.06 -1.76 -6.65
C LEU A 335 16.18 -2.64 -6.07
N GLY A 336 16.56 -2.44 -4.81
CA GLY A 336 17.71 -3.13 -4.19
C GLY A 336 19.04 -2.78 -4.86
N LYS A 337 19.13 -1.59 -5.49
CA LYS A 337 20.33 -1.10 -6.19
C LYS A 337 20.82 0.19 -5.53
N SER A 338 22.08 0.54 -5.78
CA SER A 338 22.68 1.80 -5.35
C SER A 338 23.41 2.47 -6.51
N TRP A 339 23.72 3.75 -6.34
CA TRP A 339 24.61 4.45 -7.26
C TRP A 339 25.97 3.72 -7.33
N SER A 340 26.53 3.69 -8.54
CA SER A 340 27.89 3.22 -8.83
C SER A 340 28.49 4.07 -9.95
N ALA A 341 29.82 4.13 -10.04
CA ALA A 341 30.49 4.99 -11.02
C ALA A 341 30.22 4.58 -12.48
N ASP A 342 29.99 3.30 -12.70
CA ASP A 342 29.72 2.65 -13.98
C ASP A 342 28.22 2.48 -14.29
N MET A 343 27.32 2.88 -13.37
CA MET A 343 25.89 2.81 -13.65
C MET A 343 25.54 3.55 -14.95
N PRO A 344 24.68 2.98 -15.81
CA PRO A 344 24.28 3.66 -17.02
C PRO A 344 23.36 4.84 -16.69
N VAL A 345 23.68 6.00 -17.24
CA VAL A 345 22.89 7.23 -17.17
C VAL A 345 22.44 7.59 -18.57
N THR A 346 21.14 7.74 -18.74
CA THR A 346 20.53 8.26 -19.97
C THR A 346 20.27 9.74 -19.80
N LEU A 347 21.03 10.54 -20.55
CA LEU A 347 20.87 11.97 -20.71
C LEU A 347 19.89 12.24 -21.85
N GLU A 348 18.91 13.09 -21.59
CA GLU A 348 17.86 13.43 -22.54
C GLU A 348 17.82 14.94 -22.71
N ARG A 349 18.22 15.43 -23.90
CA ARG A 349 18.06 16.83 -24.27
C ARG A 349 16.70 17.05 -24.88
N PHE A 350 16.10 18.18 -24.57
CA PHE A 350 14.78 18.55 -25.05
C PHE A 350 14.69 20.04 -25.36
N GLU A 351 13.67 20.38 -26.14
CA GLU A 351 13.25 21.75 -26.40
C GLU A 351 11.77 21.92 -26.04
N VAL A 352 11.37 23.12 -25.64
CA VAL A 352 9.95 23.47 -25.43
C VAL A 352 9.33 23.80 -26.78
N VAL A 353 8.43 22.94 -27.25
CA VAL A 353 7.75 23.11 -28.56
C VAL A 353 6.36 23.73 -28.44
N CYS A 354 5.72 23.59 -27.27
CA CYS A 354 4.46 24.25 -26.98
C CYS A 354 4.42 24.77 -25.54
N ARG A 355 3.71 25.88 -25.33
CA ARG A 355 3.46 26.49 -24.01
C ARG A 355 1.97 26.50 -23.72
N SER A 356 1.56 26.23 -22.48
CA SER A 356 0.16 26.39 -22.08
C SER A 356 -0.27 27.85 -22.29
N ARG A 357 -1.48 28.05 -22.78
CA ARG A 357 -2.06 29.39 -22.96
C ARG A 357 -2.37 30.09 -21.64
#